data_AF-A0A453BSI1-F1
#
_entry.id   AF-A0A453BSI1-F1
#
_cell.length_a   1.000
_cell.length_b   1.000
_cell.length_c   1.000
_cell.angle_alpha   90.00
_cell.angle_beta   90.00
_cell.angle_gamma   90.00
#
_symmetry.space_group_name_H-M   'P 1'
#
loop_
_entity.id
_entity.type
_entity.pdbx_description
1 polymer ?
#
loop_
_entity_poly.entity_id
_entity_poly.type
_entity_poly.pdbx_seq_one_letter_code
_entity_poly.pdbx_strand_id
1 'polypeptide(L)'
;NFIYLFMLVFLTYCLDNGGGMDPDKMRQCMSLGYSAKSQVANTIGQYGNGFKTSTMRLGADVLVFSRSRGKEGKRPTQSIGMLSYTFLRSTGKEDIVVPMIDYEKNGLNWTRKLRSTFADWNTSLQTIITWSPYGTEAELLEQFSSIKEQGTRVIIYNLWEDDQGDLELDFDADVNDIQLRGGNRDEKNIEMAKRFPNSKHFLTYRHSLRSYASILYLRLSDAFQIFLRGKEIEHHNIVTDMMLKKEVTYRPVATNGLPKDSNMVADVTIGFVKDAKFHIDVQGFNVYHRNRLIKPFWRVWTAAGSGGRGVIGVLEANFIEPAHDKQDFERTTLLARLEARLIQMQKDYWSGNAHRIGYVGARSFRSPETGRENSPEGSPGAQPSPGHSGKDYPKQRNAGKSYSASSKKSGKTSTPFSCQQAEKSARTKRSAGSILHGLPDTSDDSDSEFVNTPSLSSKSHILNAHRKYFQNENTSLATPASNGTTEKERSITKSQLAEPNARSNVDGHSIDDHEPVIKQLRDENASLKERLLIVEEATSQELVMERDKVKSLTERLEDLQRQLDTANKEQEALIDIFSEERSRRDEEEENLRQKLKEASNTIQELLLEKSNAGRKGQKV
;
A
#
# COMPACT_ATOMS: atom_id res chain seq x y z
N ASN A 1 -32.39 6.35 -30.86
CA ASN A 1 -32.45 6.07 -29.40
C ASN A 1 -31.52 4.94 -28.95
N PHE A 2 -30.31 4.80 -29.50
CA PHE A 2 -29.33 3.78 -29.04
C PHE A 2 -27.93 4.34 -28.69
N ILE A 3 -27.70 5.63 -28.92
CA ILE A 3 -26.40 6.31 -28.68
C ILE A 3 -26.39 7.04 -27.32
N TYR A 4 -27.56 7.44 -26.81
CA TYR A 4 -27.69 8.17 -25.53
C TYR A 4 -27.53 7.31 -24.26
N LEU A 5 -27.30 6.00 -24.39
CA LEU A 5 -27.23 5.08 -23.24
C LEU A 5 -25.81 4.86 -22.70
N PHE A 6 -24.77 5.35 -23.40
CA PHE A 6 -23.36 5.13 -23.04
C PHE A 6 -22.69 6.30 -22.28
N MET A 7 -23.40 7.42 -22.04
CA MET A 7 -22.91 8.51 -21.18
C MET A 7 -23.37 8.40 -19.71
N LEU A 8 -23.38 7.18 -19.17
CA LEU A 8 -23.32 6.96 -17.72
C LEU A 8 -21.87 7.20 -17.24
N VAL A 9 -21.43 8.46 -17.31
CA VAL A 9 -20.11 8.89 -16.82
C VAL A 9 -20.12 8.73 -15.30
N PHE A 10 -19.30 7.80 -14.78
CA PHE A 10 -19.20 7.49 -13.35
C PHE A 10 -18.52 8.65 -12.58
N LEU A 11 -19.32 9.67 -12.28
CA LEU A 11 -18.91 10.90 -11.57
C LEU A 11 -18.93 10.69 -10.06
N THR A 12 -17.76 10.51 -9.44
CA THR A 12 -17.64 10.56 -7.98
C THR A 12 -17.45 12.01 -7.54
N TYR A 13 -18.25 12.49 -6.57
CA TYR A 13 -18.11 13.84 -6.06
C TYR A 13 -18.07 13.91 -4.52
N CYS A 14 -17.38 14.93 -4.02
CA CYS A 14 -17.35 15.31 -2.61
C CYS A 14 -17.84 16.77 -2.48
N LEU A 15 -18.66 17.07 -1.49
CA LEU A 15 -19.26 18.40 -1.27
C LEU A 15 -19.14 18.78 0.20
N ASP A 16 -18.52 19.93 0.48
CA ASP A 16 -18.44 20.55 1.81
C ASP A 16 -19.15 21.91 1.86
N ASN A 17 -19.64 22.29 3.04
CA ASN A 17 -20.30 23.57 3.34
C ASN A 17 -19.39 24.52 4.17
N GLY A 18 -18.09 24.24 4.19
CA GLY A 18 -17.06 24.99 4.91
C GLY A 18 -16.76 26.34 4.28
N GLY A 19 -15.66 26.96 4.70
CA GLY A 19 -15.32 28.33 4.30
C GLY A 19 -15.01 28.55 2.82
N GLY A 20 -14.89 27.47 2.04
CA GLY A 20 -14.49 27.50 0.63
C GLY A 20 -13.11 28.14 0.38
N MET A 21 -12.86 28.50 -0.87
CA MET A 21 -11.61 29.10 -1.32
C MET A 21 -11.88 30.37 -2.14
N ASP A 22 -11.16 31.43 -1.81
CA ASP A 22 -10.96 32.55 -2.74
C ASP A 22 -9.99 32.14 -3.87
N PRO A 23 -9.95 32.88 -5.00
CA PRO A 23 -9.11 32.55 -6.15
C PRO A 23 -7.63 32.24 -5.87
N ASP A 24 -7.02 32.87 -4.87
CA ASP A 24 -5.60 32.64 -4.57
C ASP A 24 -5.41 31.41 -3.66
N LYS A 25 -6.34 31.11 -2.74
CA LYS A 25 -6.41 29.80 -2.06
C LYS A 25 -6.70 28.67 -3.04
N MET A 26 -7.54 28.90 -4.05
CA MET A 26 -7.82 27.94 -5.11
C MET A 26 -6.54 27.57 -5.86
N ARG A 27 -5.75 28.57 -6.26
CA ARG A 27 -4.43 28.38 -6.88
C ARG A 27 -3.46 27.62 -5.97
N GLN A 28 -3.35 28.00 -4.70
CA GLN A 28 -2.54 27.27 -3.70
C GLN A 28 -3.01 25.81 -3.49
N CYS A 29 -4.32 25.55 -3.62
CA CYS A 29 -4.88 24.20 -3.53
C CYS A 29 -4.46 23.32 -4.72
N MET A 30 -4.30 23.91 -5.91
CA MET A 30 -3.84 23.21 -7.12
C MET A 30 -2.31 23.07 -7.20
N SER A 31 -1.53 24.08 -6.77
CA SER A 31 -0.06 24.03 -6.78
C SER A 31 0.52 23.10 -5.69
N LEU A 32 1.53 22.30 -6.02
CA LEU A 32 2.19 21.37 -5.09
C LEU A 32 2.88 22.09 -3.90
N GLY A 33 3.06 21.41 -2.78
CA GLY A 33 3.79 21.90 -1.59
C GLY A 33 3.10 22.99 -0.74
N TYR A 34 2.15 23.75 -1.28
CA TYR A 34 1.54 24.87 -0.54
C TYR A 34 0.58 24.41 0.56
N SER A 35 0.86 24.80 1.81
CA SER A 35 -0.09 24.72 2.93
C SER A 35 0.13 25.78 3.99
N ALA A 36 -0.82 26.72 4.08
CA ALA A 36 -0.92 27.66 5.20
C ALA A 36 -1.37 26.99 6.52
N LYS A 37 -1.77 25.71 6.50
CA LYS A 37 -2.21 24.96 7.69
C LYS A 37 -1.04 24.36 8.47
N SER A 38 0.17 24.31 7.89
CA SER A 38 1.41 23.92 8.58
C SER A 38 1.62 24.65 9.92
N GLN A 39 1.26 25.94 9.97
CA GLN A 39 1.35 26.83 11.14
C GLN A 39 0.17 26.72 12.13
N VAL A 40 -0.82 25.85 11.89
CA VAL A 40 -2.05 25.76 12.70
C VAL A 40 -2.11 24.40 13.40
N ALA A 41 -1.99 24.45 14.72
CA ALA A 41 -2.08 23.28 15.60
C ALA A 41 -3.38 22.50 15.40
N ASN A 42 -3.32 21.18 15.65
CA ASN A 42 -4.43 20.23 15.49
C ASN A 42 -5.03 20.13 14.08
N THR A 43 -4.38 20.68 13.04
CA THR A 43 -4.78 20.42 11.65
C THR A 43 -4.14 19.13 11.11
N ILE A 44 -4.92 18.36 10.35
CA ILE A 44 -4.51 17.09 9.71
C ILE A 44 -3.73 17.35 8.39
N GLY A 45 -3.91 18.52 7.77
CA GLY A 45 -3.48 18.83 6.40
C GLY A 45 -2.19 19.66 6.30
N GLN A 46 -1.05 19.13 6.75
CA GLN A 46 0.20 19.91 6.78
C GLN A 46 0.96 19.96 5.44
N TYR A 47 1.17 18.85 4.72
CA TYR A 47 2.09 18.78 3.57
C TYR A 47 1.63 19.41 2.23
N GLY A 48 0.41 19.98 2.13
CA GLY A 48 -0.10 20.60 0.89
C GLY A 48 -0.42 19.67 -0.30
N ASN A 49 0.15 18.46 -0.35
CA ASN A 49 0.03 17.54 -1.48
C ASN A 49 -1.27 16.70 -1.48
N GLY A 50 -1.82 16.40 -0.31
CA GLY A 50 -2.86 15.37 -0.13
C GLY A 50 -4.16 15.52 -0.94
N PHE A 51 -4.48 16.72 -1.44
CA PHE A 51 -5.57 16.86 -2.41
C PHE A 51 -5.21 16.19 -3.74
N LYS A 52 -4.08 16.61 -4.35
CA LYS A 52 -3.64 16.16 -5.68
C LYS A 52 -3.40 14.65 -5.71
N THR A 53 -2.70 14.13 -4.69
CA THR A 53 -2.33 12.72 -4.64
C THR A 53 -3.54 11.81 -4.45
N SER A 54 -4.51 12.21 -3.63
CA SER A 54 -5.73 11.41 -3.42
C SER A 54 -6.68 11.48 -4.60
N THR A 55 -6.85 12.63 -5.27
CA THR A 55 -7.78 12.70 -6.40
C THR A 55 -7.20 12.04 -7.66
N MET A 56 -5.91 12.23 -7.96
CA MET A 56 -5.25 11.54 -9.08
C MET A 56 -5.12 10.03 -8.86
N ARG A 57 -5.18 9.53 -7.61
CA ARG A 57 -5.30 8.09 -7.32
C ARG A 57 -6.74 7.56 -7.51
N LEU A 58 -7.76 8.40 -7.56
CA LEU A 58 -9.16 7.96 -7.75
C LEU A 58 -9.60 8.02 -9.22
N GLY A 59 -9.10 8.98 -10.00
CA GLY A 59 -9.32 9.05 -11.44
C GLY A 59 -8.32 9.98 -12.13
N ALA A 60 -8.29 9.92 -13.46
CA ALA A 60 -7.40 10.72 -14.29
C ALA A 60 -7.71 12.22 -14.24
N ASP A 61 -8.97 12.61 -14.03
CA ASP A 61 -9.43 13.98 -14.24
C ASP A 61 -10.35 14.49 -13.11
N VAL A 62 -10.19 15.77 -12.76
CA VAL A 62 -10.76 16.39 -11.57
C VAL A 62 -11.19 17.83 -11.85
N LEU A 63 -12.44 18.15 -11.55
CA LEU A 63 -12.92 19.51 -11.40
C LEU A 63 -13.09 19.88 -9.93
N VAL A 64 -12.74 21.13 -9.59
CA VAL A 64 -13.04 21.74 -8.30
C VAL A 64 -13.84 23.01 -8.54
N PHE A 65 -14.98 23.10 -7.86
CA PHE A 65 -15.83 24.29 -7.77
C PHE A 65 -15.76 24.76 -6.31
N SER A 66 -15.27 25.97 -6.05
CA SER A 66 -15.27 26.52 -4.68
C SER A 66 -15.89 27.90 -4.65
N ARG A 67 -16.72 28.16 -3.63
CA ARG A 67 -17.34 29.46 -3.38
C ARG A 67 -16.91 29.95 -2.00
N SER A 68 -16.45 31.19 -1.94
CA SER A 68 -16.04 31.89 -0.72
C SER A 68 -16.93 33.11 -0.50
N ARG A 69 -17.39 33.31 0.73
CA ARG A 69 -18.07 34.55 1.16
C ARG A 69 -17.20 35.80 1.06
N GLY A 70 -15.89 35.64 0.89
CA GLY A 70 -14.90 36.71 1.07
C GLY A 70 -14.48 36.85 2.54
N LYS A 71 -13.40 37.59 2.76
CA LYS A 71 -12.87 37.98 4.08
C LYS A 71 -12.29 39.39 3.99
N GLU A 72 -12.17 40.09 5.12
CA GLU A 72 -11.50 41.40 5.20
C GLU A 72 -12.03 42.42 4.16
N GLY A 73 -13.35 42.50 3.99
CA GLY A 73 -14.00 43.40 3.03
C GLY A 73 -13.94 42.98 1.55
N LYS A 74 -13.26 41.88 1.21
CA LYS A 74 -13.26 41.32 -0.15
C LYS A 74 -14.64 40.77 -0.51
N ARG A 75 -15.04 40.93 -1.78
CA ARG A 75 -16.34 40.46 -2.30
C ARG A 75 -16.42 38.92 -2.29
N PRO A 76 -17.64 38.33 -2.24
CA PRO A 76 -17.81 36.91 -2.49
C PRO A 76 -17.26 36.51 -3.86
N THR A 77 -16.59 35.37 -3.91
CA THR A 77 -15.93 34.83 -5.10
C THR A 77 -16.34 33.39 -5.32
N GLN A 78 -16.36 32.95 -6.57
CA GLN A 78 -16.48 31.53 -6.92
C GLN A 78 -15.52 31.19 -8.05
N SER A 79 -14.85 30.06 -7.93
CA SER A 79 -13.71 29.69 -8.77
C SER A 79 -13.87 28.24 -9.25
N ILE A 80 -13.61 28.00 -10.53
CA ILE A 80 -13.53 26.67 -11.13
C ILE A 80 -12.07 26.41 -11.50
N GLY A 81 -11.56 25.21 -11.20
CA GLY A 81 -10.23 24.78 -11.63
C GLY A 81 -10.20 23.30 -11.96
N MET A 82 -9.38 22.94 -12.94
CA MET A 82 -9.30 21.58 -13.48
C MET A 82 -7.88 21.02 -13.38
N LEU A 83 -7.75 19.84 -12.78
CA LEU A 83 -6.56 18.99 -12.90
C LEU A 83 -6.94 17.83 -13.80
N SER A 84 -6.41 17.78 -15.02
CA SER A 84 -6.77 16.75 -16.00
C SER A 84 -5.52 16.12 -16.59
N TYR A 85 -5.27 14.85 -16.24
CA TYR A 85 -4.23 14.04 -16.85
C TYR A 85 -4.51 13.84 -18.35
N THR A 86 -5.79 13.65 -18.72
CA THR A 86 -6.22 13.44 -20.10
C THR A 86 -5.91 14.66 -20.97
N PHE A 87 -6.26 15.88 -20.54
CA PHE A 87 -5.89 17.13 -21.23
C PHE A 87 -4.37 17.24 -21.43
N LEU A 88 -3.57 17.03 -20.38
CA LEU A 88 -2.12 17.20 -20.45
C LEU A 88 -1.46 16.17 -21.37
N ARG A 89 -1.89 14.90 -21.30
CA ARG A 89 -1.39 13.83 -22.18
C ARG A 89 -1.82 14.02 -23.64
N SER A 90 -3.12 14.22 -23.89
CA SER A 90 -3.67 14.32 -25.23
C SER A 90 -3.27 15.61 -25.97
N THR A 91 -2.84 16.65 -25.25
CA THR A 91 -2.28 17.88 -25.85
C THR A 91 -0.75 17.98 -25.75
N GLY A 92 -0.07 16.89 -25.38
CA GLY A 92 1.39 16.78 -25.41
C GLY A 92 2.12 17.79 -24.50
N LYS A 93 1.57 18.07 -23.32
CA LYS A 93 2.14 19.06 -22.39
C LYS A 93 3.29 18.46 -21.57
N GLU A 94 4.45 19.12 -21.67
CA GLU A 94 5.62 18.89 -20.82
C GLU A 94 5.40 19.52 -19.42
N ASP A 95 4.86 20.74 -19.38
CA ASP A 95 4.49 21.46 -18.15
C ASP A 95 3.09 21.13 -17.63
N ILE A 96 2.93 21.15 -16.29
CA ILE A 96 1.61 21.01 -15.63
C ILE A 96 0.80 22.31 -15.76
N VAL A 97 0.02 22.41 -16.83
CA VAL A 97 -0.95 23.49 -17.05
C VAL A 97 -2.26 23.20 -16.30
N VAL A 98 -2.72 24.15 -15.47
CA VAL A 98 -3.96 24.04 -14.68
C VAL A 98 -4.96 25.11 -15.12
N PRO A 99 -5.95 24.78 -15.96
CA PRO A 99 -7.02 25.70 -16.35
C PRO A 99 -7.86 26.14 -15.15
N MET A 100 -8.03 27.46 -14.97
CA MET A 100 -8.79 28.05 -13.87
C MET A 100 -9.56 29.29 -14.35
N ILE A 101 -10.81 29.43 -13.90
CA ILE A 101 -11.65 30.61 -14.15
C ILE A 101 -12.29 31.10 -12.85
N ASP A 102 -12.13 32.41 -12.60
CA ASP A 102 -12.63 33.10 -11.41
C ASP A 102 -13.86 33.94 -11.75
N TYR A 103 -14.79 34.06 -10.79
CA TYR A 103 -15.93 34.99 -10.81
C TYR A 103 -16.05 35.73 -9.47
N GLU A 104 -16.54 36.96 -9.51
CA GLU A 104 -16.74 37.84 -8.37
C GLU A 104 -18.18 38.35 -8.32
N LYS A 105 -18.77 38.45 -7.12
CA LYS A 105 -20.15 38.87 -6.94
C LYS A 105 -20.28 40.39 -6.86
N ASN A 106 -20.93 40.97 -7.86
CA ASN A 106 -21.19 42.40 -7.98
C ASN A 106 -22.69 42.66 -7.79
N GLY A 107 -23.07 43.02 -6.56
CA GLY A 107 -24.47 43.14 -6.17
C GLY A 107 -25.15 41.77 -6.13
N LEU A 108 -26.18 41.58 -6.95
CA LEU A 108 -26.84 40.28 -7.11
C LEU A 108 -26.13 39.36 -8.11
N ASN A 109 -25.42 39.93 -9.08
CA ASN A 109 -24.91 39.20 -10.24
C ASN A 109 -23.48 38.69 -10.03
N TRP A 110 -23.14 37.57 -10.66
CA TRP A 110 -21.75 37.11 -10.80
C TRP A 110 -21.14 37.68 -12.08
N THR A 111 -19.93 38.20 -11.99
CA THR A 111 -19.16 38.70 -13.14
C THR A 111 -17.82 37.99 -13.23
N ARG A 112 -17.36 37.67 -14.45
CA ARG A 112 -16.06 37.05 -14.69
C ARG A 112 -14.93 37.92 -14.09
N LYS A 113 -14.09 37.34 -13.25
CA LYS A 113 -12.95 38.02 -12.61
C LYS A 113 -11.69 37.71 -13.41
N LEU A 114 -11.20 38.69 -14.17
CA LEU A 114 -9.95 38.56 -14.92
C LEU A 114 -8.74 38.65 -13.97
N ARG A 115 -7.72 37.82 -14.22
CA ARG A 115 -6.43 37.84 -13.48
C ARG A 115 -5.30 38.42 -14.33
N SER A 116 -5.22 38.02 -15.59
CA SER A 116 -4.30 38.51 -16.61
C SER A 116 -5.10 39.14 -17.75
N THR A 117 -5.32 38.46 -18.87
CA THR A 117 -6.12 38.96 -20.00
C THR A 117 -7.48 38.26 -20.11
N PHE A 118 -8.39 38.83 -20.90
CA PHE A 118 -9.61 38.15 -21.30
C PHE A 118 -9.34 36.89 -22.15
N ALA A 119 -8.26 36.90 -22.95
CA ALA A 119 -7.87 35.76 -23.78
C ALA A 119 -7.43 34.55 -22.94
N ASP A 120 -6.70 34.76 -21.83
CA ASP A 120 -6.27 33.69 -20.93
C ASP A 120 -7.46 33.08 -20.18
N TRP A 121 -8.38 33.93 -19.71
CA TRP A 121 -9.62 33.51 -19.06
C TRP A 121 -10.50 32.71 -20.03
N ASN A 122 -10.65 33.20 -21.27
CA ASN A 122 -11.42 32.50 -22.30
C ASN A 122 -10.77 31.18 -22.71
N THR A 123 -9.45 31.15 -22.91
CA THR A 123 -8.70 29.90 -23.17
C THR A 123 -8.88 28.92 -22.02
N SER A 124 -8.87 29.38 -20.77
CA SER A 124 -9.12 28.53 -19.60
C SER A 124 -10.54 27.97 -19.60
N LEU A 125 -11.58 28.78 -19.90
CA LEU A 125 -12.96 28.29 -20.06
C LEU A 125 -13.06 27.28 -21.19
N GLN A 126 -12.52 27.58 -22.38
CA GLN A 126 -12.56 26.68 -23.54
C GLN A 126 -11.89 25.34 -23.23
N THR A 127 -10.76 25.33 -22.52
CA THR A 127 -10.11 24.09 -22.09
C THR A 127 -11.00 23.31 -21.09
N ILE A 128 -11.63 23.98 -20.13
CA ILE A 128 -12.52 23.32 -19.16
C ILE A 128 -13.73 22.69 -19.84
N ILE A 129 -14.40 23.38 -20.78
CA ILE A 129 -15.58 22.81 -21.46
C ILE A 129 -15.23 21.73 -22.50
N THR A 130 -13.98 21.70 -22.99
CA THR A 130 -13.50 20.68 -23.95
C THR A 130 -13.10 19.37 -23.24
N TRP A 131 -12.51 19.46 -22.05
CA TRP A 131 -11.87 18.32 -21.36
C TRP A 131 -12.59 17.90 -20.07
N SER A 132 -13.83 18.34 -19.86
CA SER A 132 -14.64 17.97 -18.69
C SER A 132 -16.06 17.54 -19.07
N PRO A 133 -16.83 16.96 -18.13
CA PRO A 133 -18.19 16.47 -18.40
C PRO A 133 -19.25 17.56 -18.68
N TYR A 134 -18.86 18.83 -18.79
CA TYR A 134 -19.75 19.98 -18.92
C TYR A 134 -19.38 20.80 -20.15
N GLY A 135 -20.20 20.74 -21.19
CA GLY A 135 -19.92 21.34 -22.50
C GLY A 135 -20.12 22.85 -22.59
N THR A 136 -20.70 23.48 -21.55
CA THR A 136 -20.99 24.92 -21.54
C THR A 136 -20.66 25.63 -20.22
N GLU A 137 -20.44 26.94 -20.29
CA GLU A 137 -20.32 27.82 -19.10
C GLU A 137 -21.58 27.75 -18.22
N ALA A 138 -22.76 27.47 -18.81
CA ALA A 138 -24.02 27.34 -18.07
C ALA A 138 -24.05 26.08 -17.20
N GLU A 139 -23.71 24.91 -17.74
CA GLU A 139 -23.62 23.64 -17.01
C GLU A 139 -22.57 23.70 -15.88
N LEU A 140 -21.43 24.36 -16.15
CA LEU A 140 -20.41 24.64 -15.13
C LEU A 140 -20.94 25.54 -14.01
N LEU A 141 -21.65 26.62 -14.36
CA LEU A 141 -22.25 27.51 -13.37
C LEU A 141 -23.38 26.85 -12.57
N GLU A 142 -24.13 25.92 -13.18
CA GLU A 142 -25.17 25.12 -12.51
C GLU A 142 -24.59 24.28 -11.37
N GLN A 143 -23.33 23.80 -11.45
CA GLN A 143 -22.75 23.01 -10.36
C GLN A 143 -22.63 23.80 -9.05
N PHE A 144 -22.55 25.13 -9.11
CA PHE A 144 -22.60 26.02 -7.94
C PHE A 144 -24.00 26.22 -7.33
N SER A 145 -25.07 25.63 -7.89
CA SER A 145 -26.41 25.62 -7.26
C SER A 145 -26.43 24.78 -5.98
N SER A 146 -25.70 23.66 -5.99
CA SER A 146 -25.52 22.75 -4.85
C SER A 146 -24.72 23.35 -3.68
N ILE A 147 -23.90 24.37 -3.96
CA ILE A 147 -23.12 25.10 -2.96
C ILE A 147 -23.96 26.30 -2.51
N LYS A 148 -24.08 26.53 -1.19
CA LYS A 148 -24.80 27.68 -0.63
C LYS A 148 -23.93 28.96 -0.73
N GLU A 149 -23.81 29.75 0.32
CA GLU A 149 -22.98 30.97 0.30
C GLU A 149 -21.46 30.68 0.30
N GLN A 150 -21.07 29.51 0.79
CA GLN A 150 -19.69 29.04 0.88
C GLN A 150 -19.64 27.50 0.77
N GLY A 151 -18.48 26.96 0.39
CA GLY A 151 -18.22 25.53 0.33
C GLY A 151 -17.35 25.14 -0.87
N THR A 152 -17.03 23.85 -0.98
CA THR A 152 -16.31 23.29 -2.14
C THR A 152 -17.00 22.02 -2.62
N ARG A 153 -17.09 21.86 -3.94
CA ARG A 153 -17.48 20.62 -4.60
C ARG A 153 -16.32 20.14 -5.47
N VAL A 154 -15.79 18.97 -5.16
CA VAL A 154 -14.80 18.26 -5.97
C VAL A 154 -15.55 17.20 -6.78
N ILE A 155 -15.26 17.09 -8.06
CA ILE A 155 -15.82 16.08 -8.97
C ILE A 155 -14.64 15.37 -9.62
N ILE A 156 -14.59 14.05 -9.49
CA ILE A 156 -13.57 13.17 -10.04
C ILE A 156 -14.25 12.31 -11.12
N TYR A 157 -13.65 12.26 -12.30
CA TYR A 157 -14.13 11.54 -13.47
C TYR A 157 -12.97 10.83 -14.16
N ASN A 158 -13.31 9.93 -15.10
CA ASN A 158 -12.37 8.97 -15.68
C ASN A 158 -11.66 8.21 -14.55
N LEU A 159 -12.47 7.58 -13.69
CA LEU A 159 -12.04 6.77 -12.56
C LEU A 159 -11.18 5.59 -13.04
N TRP A 160 -10.26 5.12 -12.22
CA TRP A 160 -9.38 4.03 -12.63
C TRP A 160 -10.08 2.67 -12.66
N GLU A 161 -9.84 1.96 -13.75
CA GLU A 161 -10.23 0.57 -13.99
C GLU A 161 -9.09 -0.38 -13.60
N ASP A 162 -9.43 -1.63 -13.30
CA ASP A 162 -8.47 -2.72 -13.04
C ASP A 162 -8.02 -3.44 -14.32
N ASP A 163 -7.18 -4.48 -14.17
CA ASP A 163 -6.65 -5.27 -15.29
C ASP A 163 -7.74 -6.00 -16.12
N GLN A 164 -9.01 -6.00 -15.68
CA GLN A 164 -10.15 -6.56 -16.42
C GLN A 164 -11.01 -5.48 -17.11
N GLY A 165 -10.69 -4.19 -16.93
CA GLY A 165 -11.50 -3.06 -17.41
C GLY A 165 -12.68 -2.73 -16.51
N ASP A 166 -12.68 -3.21 -15.25
CA ASP A 166 -13.75 -2.97 -14.28
C ASP A 166 -13.33 -1.87 -13.28
N LEU A 167 -14.25 -0.99 -12.88
CA LEU A 167 -13.94 0.06 -11.90
C LEU A 167 -13.54 -0.52 -10.54
N GLU A 168 -12.42 -0.06 -9.97
CA GLU A 168 -11.97 -0.46 -8.62
C GLU A 168 -13.05 -0.25 -7.54
N LEU A 169 -13.91 0.77 -7.76
CA LEU A 169 -15.03 1.14 -6.91
C LEU A 169 -16.34 0.49 -7.40
N ASP A 170 -16.96 -0.29 -6.52
CA ASP A 170 -18.31 -0.83 -6.66
C ASP A 170 -19.34 0.18 -6.13
N PHE A 171 -20.29 0.55 -7.00
CA PHE A 171 -21.42 1.44 -6.71
C PHE A 171 -22.77 0.71 -6.72
N ASP A 172 -22.80 -0.61 -6.88
CA ASP A 172 -24.02 -1.38 -7.17
C ASP A 172 -24.35 -2.39 -6.07
N ALA A 173 -23.35 -2.93 -5.36
CA ALA A 173 -23.55 -3.93 -4.29
C ALA A 173 -24.28 -3.42 -3.04
N ASP A 174 -24.14 -2.14 -2.68
CA ASP A 174 -25.00 -1.45 -1.70
C ASP A 174 -25.20 0.02 -2.13
N VAL A 175 -26.44 0.38 -2.45
CA VAL A 175 -26.86 1.73 -2.85
C VAL A 175 -26.52 2.83 -1.82
N ASN A 176 -26.22 2.46 -0.57
CA ASN A 176 -25.85 3.38 0.51
C ASN A 176 -24.32 3.48 0.73
N ASP A 177 -23.51 2.69 0.03
CA ASP A 177 -22.07 2.55 0.26
C ASP A 177 -21.28 2.75 -1.05
N ILE A 178 -19.96 2.84 -0.93
CA ILE A 178 -19.02 2.65 -2.05
C ILE A 178 -18.06 1.57 -1.57
N GLN A 179 -17.88 0.52 -2.35
CA GLN A 179 -17.08 -0.64 -1.93
C GLN A 179 -15.89 -0.88 -2.85
N LEU A 180 -14.87 -1.59 -2.37
CA LEU A 180 -13.79 -2.08 -3.23
C LEU A 180 -14.20 -3.39 -3.91
N ARG A 181 -13.84 -3.54 -5.18
CA ARG A 181 -13.86 -4.82 -5.89
C ARG A 181 -12.65 -5.69 -5.53
N GLY A 182 -12.61 -6.91 -6.04
CA GLY A 182 -11.49 -7.84 -5.90
C GLY A 182 -11.16 -8.26 -4.46
N GLY A 183 -9.89 -8.63 -4.23
CA GLY A 183 -9.44 -9.36 -3.03
C GLY A 183 -9.58 -8.67 -1.67
N ASN A 184 -10.00 -7.40 -1.60
CA ASN A 184 -10.33 -6.75 -0.32
C ASN A 184 -11.75 -7.10 0.17
N ARG A 185 -12.63 -7.58 -0.72
CA ARG A 185 -14.02 -7.94 -0.44
C ARG A 185 -14.17 -9.43 -0.13
N ASP A 186 -13.84 -9.80 1.10
CA ASP A 186 -14.08 -11.16 1.61
C ASP A 186 -15.56 -11.34 2.01
N GLU A 187 -16.30 -12.17 1.25
CA GLU A 187 -17.69 -12.53 1.52
C GLU A 187 -17.89 -13.18 2.90
N LYS A 188 -16.88 -13.90 3.40
CA LYS A 188 -16.89 -14.57 4.70
C LYS A 188 -16.82 -13.53 5.83
N ASN A 189 -16.06 -12.46 5.64
CA ASN A 189 -16.06 -11.30 6.54
C ASN A 189 -17.41 -10.55 6.48
N ILE A 190 -18.04 -10.45 5.31
CA ILE A 190 -19.39 -9.86 5.17
C ILE A 190 -20.46 -10.72 5.90
N GLU A 191 -20.38 -12.05 5.83
CA GLU A 191 -21.26 -12.94 6.59
C GLU A 191 -21.00 -12.84 8.11
N MET A 192 -19.73 -12.91 8.53
CA MET A 192 -19.35 -12.75 9.94
C MET A 192 -19.77 -11.39 10.49
N ALA A 193 -19.73 -10.30 9.71
CA ALA A 193 -20.16 -8.97 10.12
C ALA A 193 -21.67 -8.87 10.39
N LYS A 194 -22.50 -9.70 9.71
CA LYS A 194 -23.93 -9.83 10.01
C LYS A 194 -24.17 -10.62 11.31
N ARG A 195 -23.29 -11.58 11.63
CA ARG A 195 -23.38 -12.46 12.81
C ARG A 195 -22.76 -11.87 14.09
N PHE A 196 -21.76 -11.00 13.95
CA PHE A 196 -20.95 -10.45 15.05
C PHE A 196 -20.90 -8.92 14.97
N PRO A 197 -21.96 -8.20 15.42
CA PRO A 197 -22.10 -6.77 15.16
C PRO A 197 -21.03 -5.89 15.81
N ASN A 198 -20.50 -6.26 16.98
CA ASN A 198 -19.43 -5.51 17.66
C ASN A 198 -18.06 -5.74 16.98
N SER A 199 -18.00 -6.68 16.03
CA SER A 199 -16.83 -7.02 15.23
C SER A 199 -16.92 -6.51 13.78
N LYS A 200 -18.10 -6.01 13.37
CA LYS A 200 -18.39 -5.50 12.02
C LYS A 200 -17.26 -4.63 11.49
N HIS A 201 -16.86 -3.60 12.23
CA HIS A 201 -15.86 -2.63 11.76
C HIS A 201 -14.49 -3.26 11.50
N PHE A 202 -14.06 -4.28 12.26
CA PHE A 202 -12.83 -5.04 11.95
C PHE A 202 -12.96 -5.83 10.65
N LEU A 203 -14.14 -6.39 10.39
CA LEU A 203 -14.43 -7.27 9.25
C LEU A 203 -14.68 -6.47 7.95
N THR A 204 -15.22 -5.25 8.04
CA THR A 204 -15.68 -4.48 6.86
C THR A 204 -14.87 -3.22 6.52
N TYR A 205 -13.97 -2.72 7.37
CA TYR A 205 -13.25 -1.46 7.08
C TYR A 205 -12.38 -1.49 5.81
N ARG A 206 -11.95 -2.68 5.36
CA ARG A 206 -11.10 -2.84 4.16
C ARG A 206 -11.84 -2.70 2.84
N HIS A 207 -13.15 -2.96 2.80
CA HIS A 207 -13.93 -2.90 1.56
C HIS A 207 -15.13 -1.97 1.62
N SER A 208 -15.63 -1.56 2.80
CA SER A 208 -16.78 -0.65 2.92
C SER A 208 -16.33 0.76 3.29
N LEU A 209 -16.53 1.73 2.41
CA LEU A 209 -16.23 3.14 2.69
C LEU A 209 -17.08 3.65 3.86
N ARG A 210 -18.35 3.26 3.95
CA ARG A 210 -19.23 3.53 5.10
C ARG A 210 -18.64 3.01 6.40
N SER A 211 -18.11 1.79 6.41
CA SER A 211 -17.43 1.20 7.57
C SER A 211 -16.18 1.98 7.96
N TYR A 212 -15.29 2.30 7.00
CA TYR A 212 -14.06 3.05 7.28
C TYR A 212 -14.34 4.50 7.72
N ALA A 213 -15.29 5.17 7.08
CA ALA A 213 -15.68 6.55 7.39
C ALA A 213 -16.27 6.71 8.80
N SER A 214 -17.04 5.72 9.28
CA SER A 214 -17.65 5.74 10.63
C SER A 214 -16.61 5.78 11.77
N ILE A 215 -15.42 5.22 11.54
CA ILE A 215 -14.30 5.14 12.50
C ILE A 215 -13.14 6.09 12.15
N LEU A 216 -13.29 6.92 11.11
CA LEU A 216 -12.20 7.74 10.53
C LEU A 216 -11.65 8.78 11.51
N TYR A 217 -12.49 9.21 12.45
CA TYR A 217 -12.19 10.17 13.49
C TYR A 217 -12.45 9.56 14.87
N LEU A 218 -11.56 9.81 15.84
CA LEU A 218 -11.73 9.31 17.20
C LEU A 218 -12.97 9.93 17.88
N ARG A 219 -13.23 11.20 17.56
CA ARG A 219 -14.34 12.02 18.04
C ARG A 219 -14.87 12.84 16.86
N LEU A 220 -16.12 12.60 16.43
CA LEU A 220 -16.83 13.57 15.57
C LEU A 220 -17.42 14.70 16.44
N SER A 221 -17.75 15.82 15.79
CA SER A 221 -18.39 16.98 16.41
C SER A 221 -19.76 17.17 15.79
N ASP A 222 -20.75 17.57 16.59
CA ASP A 222 -22.14 17.80 16.16
C ASP A 222 -22.26 18.78 14.96
N ALA A 223 -21.25 19.63 14.75
CA ALA A 223 -21.16 20.57 13.62
C ALA A 223 -20.52 19.97 12.35
N PHE A 224 -20.12 18.69 12.34
CA PHE A 224 -19.48 18.01 11.22
C PHE A 224 -20.04 16.59 11.02
N GLN A 225 -21.01 16.49 10.12
CA GLN A 225 -21.61 15.24 9.65
C GLN A 225 -20.98 14.81 8.32
N ILE A 226 -20.99 13.51 8.02
CA ILE A 226 -20.53 12.94 6.75
C ILE A 226 -21.61 12.05 6.15
N PHE A 227 -22.01 12.35 4.91
CA PHE A 227 -23.05 11.66 4.16
C PHE A 227 -22.41 10.89 3.01
N LEU A 228 -22.85 9.65 2.80
CA LEU A 228 -22.45 8.83 1.66
C LEU A 228 -23.69 8.40 0.88
N ARG A 229 -23.72 8.75 -0.41
CA ARG A 229 -24.85 8.47 -1.33
C ARG A 229 -26.21 8.92 -0.76
N GLY A 230 -26.24 10.12 -0.19
CA GLY A 230 -27.43 10.74 0.40
C GLY A 230 -27.78 10.28 1.82
N LYS A 231 -27.19 9.19 2.32
CA LYS A 231 -27.44 8.67 3.67
C LYS A 231 -26.29 9.00 4.62
N GLU A 232 -26.62 9.60 5.77
CA GLU A 232 -25.67 9.92 6.85
C GLU A 232 -24.88 8.69 7.31
N ILE A 233 -23.62 8.89 7.69
CA ILE A 233 -22.76 7.89 8.32
C ILE A 233 -22.71 8.19 9.81
N GLU A 234 -23.37 7.34 10.61
CA GLU A 234 -23.31 7.37 12.07
C GLU A 234 -21.86 7.21 12.55
N HIS A 235 -21.45 7.99 13.56
CA HIS A 235 -20.13 7.84 14.18
C HIS A 235 -20.06 6.52 14.95
N HIS A 236 -19.00 5.74 14.76
CA HIS A 236 -18.78 4.54 15.55
C HIS A 236 -17.52 4.65 16.41
N ASN A 237 -17.73 4.75 17.72
CA ASN A 237 -16.64 4.69 18.69
C ASN A 237 -16.32 3.23 19.05
N ILE A 238 -15.19 2.71 18.56
CA ILE A 238 -14.68 1.34 18.82
C ILE A 238 -14.60 0.98 20.32
N VAL A 239 -14.46 1.96 21.23
CA VAL A 239 -14.48 1.70 22.68
C VAL A 239 -15.86 1.19 23.14
N THR A 240 -16.93 1.41 22.37
CA THR A 240 -18.26 0.86 22.66
C THR A 240 -18.37 -0.64 22.38
N ASP A 241 -17.56 -1.20 21.47
CA ASP A 241 -17.51 -2.64 21.17
C ASP A 241 -16.84 -3.46 22.28
N MET A 242 -16.12 -2.80 23.19
CA MET A 242 -15.30 -3.43 24.21
C MET A 242 -16.08 -3.85 25.47
N MET A 243 -15.69 -4.99 26.02
CA MET A 243 -15.94 -5.44 27.39
C MET A 243 -14.61 -5.63 28.15
N LEU A 244 -14.69 -5.71 29.49
CA LEU A 244 -13.53 -5.82 30.40
C LEU A 244 -12.48 -4.70 30.21
N LYS A 245 -12.94 -3.50 29.84
CA LYS A 245 -12.10 -2.35 29.47
C LYS A 245 -11.08 -2.01 30.56
N LYS A 246 -9.87 -1.67 30.14
CA LYS A 246 -8.79 -1.14 30.98
C LYS A 246 -8.16 0.06 30.27
N GLU A 247 -7.98 1.15 31.00
CA GLU A 247 -7.22 2.31 30.53
C GLU A 247 -5.79 2.24 31.05
N VAL A 248 -4.82 2.58 30.20
CA VAL A 248 -3.39 2.57 30.52
C VAL A 248 -2.70 3.76 29.85
N THR A 249 -2.35 4.78 30.63
CA THR A 249 -1.52 5.89 30.15
C THR A 249 -0.11 5.39 29.81
N TYR A 250 0.30 5.55 28.54
CA TYR A 250 1.68 5.44 28.12
C TYR A 250 2.34 6.82 28.08
N ARG A 251 3.57 6.90 28.55
CA ARG A 251 4.44 8.09 28.44
C ARG A 251 5.81 7.60 27.95
N PRO A 252 6.21 7.92 26.71
CA PRO A 252 7.56 7.62 26.24
C PRO A 252 8.62 8.20 27.17
N VAL A 253 9.74 7.49 27.35
CA VAL A 253 10.93 8.05 28.00
C VAL A 253 11.71 8.82 26.94
N ALA A 254 11.82 10.13 27.14
CA ALA A 254 12.64 10.99 26.28
C ALA A 254 14.11 10.56 26.35
N THR A 255 14.74 10.43 25.19
CA THR A 255 16.19 10.29 25.09
C THR A 255 16.87 11.58 25.54
N ASN A 256 18.01 11.44 26.23
CA ASN A 256 18.95 12.51 26.56
C ASN A 256 18.53 13.51 27.67
N GLY A 257 17.59 13.13 28.55
CA GLY A 257 17.42 13.77 29.87
C GLY A 257 16.88 15.21 29.88
N LEU A 258 16.52 15.76 28.72
CA LEU A 258 15.79 17.02 28.57
C LEU A 258 14.40 16.94 29.23
N PRO A 259 13.75 18.09 29.51
CA PRO A 259 12.45 18.13 30.16
C PRO A 259 11.41 17.25 29.44
N LYS A 260 10.48 16.67 30.21
CA LYS A 260 9.33 15.99 29.62
C LYS A 260 8.48 17.00 28.85
N ASP A 261 8.42 16.87 27.54
CA ASP A 261 7.31 17.42 26.77
C ASP A 261 6.02 16.83 27.33
N SER A 262 5.19 17.67 27.95
CA SER A 262 3.95 17.23 28.60
C SER A 262 2.94 16.61 27.62
N ASN A 263 3.20 16.74 26.32
CA ASN A 263 2.41 16.22 25.21
C ASN A 263 2.84 14.80 24.78
N MET A 264 3.97 14.26 25.27
CA MET A 264 4.38 12.86 25.04
C MET A 264 3.58 11.91 25.93
N VAL A 265 2.29 11.75 25.58
CA VAL A 265 1.32 10.91 26.27
C VAL A 265 0.42 10.24 25.25
N ALA A 266 0.10 8.97 25.45
CA ALA A 266 -1.01 8.30 24.80
C ALA A 266 -1.80 7.52 25.85
N ASP A 267 -3.07 7.85 26.04
CA ASP A 267 -3.97 7.06 26.86
C ASP A 267 -4.52 5.90 26.02
N VAL A 268 -4.18 4.68 26.41
CA VAL A 268 -4.54 3.46 25.68
C VAL A 268 -5.73 2.81 26.37
N THR A 269 -6.88 2.77 25.69
CA THR A 269 -8.02 1.95 26.11
C THR A 269 -7.88 0.58 25.45
N ILE A 270 -7.79 -0.49 26.25
CA ILE A 270 -7.72 -1.88 25.78
C ILE A 270 -8.88 -2.69 26.34
N GLY A 271 -9.45 -3.58 25.52
CA GLY A 271 -10.61 -4.39 25.90
C GLY A 271 -10.71 -5.68 25.08
N PHE A 272 -11.55 -6.61 25.51
CA PHE A 272 -12.01 -7.67 24.61
C PHE A 272 -13.20 -7.16 23.81
N VAL A 273 -13.29 -7.42 22.51
CA VAL A 273 -14.55 -7.20 21.77
C VAL A 273 -15.65 -8.06 22.40
N LYS A 274 -16.89 -7.54 22.52
CA LYS A 274 -18.02 -8.28 23.14
C LYS A 274 -18.25 -9.66 22.52
N ASP A 275 -17.96 -9.80 21.23
CA ASP A 275 -18.11 -11.04 20.46
C ASP A 275 -16.96 -12.05 20.71
N ALA A 276 -15.92 -11.69 21.49
CA ALA A 276 -14.73 -12.53 21.70
C ALA A 276 -15.03 -13.90 22.33
N LYS A 277 -16.20 -14.08 22.96
CA LYS A 277 -16.71 -15.37 23.45
C LYS A 277 -16.91 -16.41 22.35
N PHE A 278 -17.01 -15.97 21.10
CA PHE A 278 -17.08 -16.84 19.91
C PHE A 278 -15.70 -17.17 19.32
N HIS A 279 -14.61 -16.74 19.96
CA HIS A 279 -13.20 -17.02 19.62
C HIS A 279 -12.77 -16.65 18.18
N ILE A 280 -13.49 -15.70 17.58
CA ILE A 280 -13.16 -15.05 16.29
C ILE A 280 -11.79 -14.35 16.34
N ASP A 281 -11.06 -14.36 15.22
CA ASP A 281 -9.73 -13.74 15.12
C ASP A 281 -9.80 -12.22 14.84
N VAL A 282 -10.45 -11.51 15.77
CA VAL A 282 -10.53 -10.05 15.82
C VAL A 282 -9.49 -9.55 16.82
N GLN A 283 -8.44 -8.85 16.38
CA GLN A 283 -7.53 -8.17 17.30
C GLN A 283 -6.77 -7.01 16.67
N GLY A 284 -6.32 -6.06 17.50
CA GLY A 284 -5.40 -4.99 17.10
C GLY A 284 -5.75 -3.61 17.66
N PHE A 285 -4.84 -2.66 17.49
CA PHE A 285 -4.96 -1.29 18.00
C PHE A 285 -5.36 -0.30 16.90
N ASN A 286 -6.44 0.44 17.11
CA ASN A 286 -6.79 1.59 16.27
C ASN A 286 -6.01 2.81 16.75
N VAL A 287 -5.02 3.23 15.96
CA VAL A 287 -4.08 4.29 16.32
C VAL A 287 -4.49 5.58 15.62
N TYR A 288 -4.82 6.60 16.39
CA TYR A 288 -5.20 7.93 15.90
C TYR A 288 -4.06 8.93 16.08
N HIS A 289 -4.00 9.93 15.21
CA HIS A 289 -3.13 11.10 15.31
C HIS A 289 -3.94 12.36 14.99
N ARG A 290 -3.97 13.30 15.94
CA ARG A 290 -4.73 14.57 15.90
C ARG A 290 -6.17 14.32 15.44
N ASN A 291 -6.87 13.49 16.20
CA ASN A 291 -8.22 12.98 15.95
C ASN A 291 -8.43 12.11 14.68
N ARG A 292 -7.49 11.97 13.74
CA ARG A 292 -7.63 11.13 12.52
C ARG A 292 -7.04 9.73 12.73
N LEU A 293 -7.77 8.68 12.35
CA LEU A 293 -7.27 7.30 12.32
C LEU A 293 -6.08 7.20 11.35
N ILE A 294 -4.98 6.57 11.76
CA ILE A 294 -3.82 6.29 10.89
C ILE A 294 -3.76 4.79 10.61
N LYS A 295 -3.53 3.97 11.65
CA LYS A 295 -3.51 2.51 11.53
C LYS A 295 -4.80 1.91 12.10
N PRO A 296 -5.75 1.44 11.27
CA PRO A 296 -6.88 0.62 11.73
C PRO A 296 -6.37 -0.74 12.22
N PHE A 297 -6.88 -1.20 13.38
CA PHE A 297 -6.67 -2.54 13.94
C PHE A 297 -5.23 -3.10 13.82
N TRP A 298 -4.21 -2.30 14.13
CA TRP A 298 -2.80 -2.69 14.03
C TRP A 298 -2.48 -3.92 14.89
N ARG A 299 -2.13 -5.04 14.22
CA ARG A 299 -1.89 -6.35 14.82
C ARG A 299 -0.46 -6.48 15.35
N VAL A 300 -0.15 -5.76 16.42
CA VAL A 300 1.20 -5.72 17.02
C VAL A 300 1.72 -7.06 17.54
N TRP A 301 0.82 -7.99 17.94
CA TRP A 301 1.20 -9.31 18.44
C TRP A 301 0.48 -10.41 17.67
N THR A 302 1.25 -11.18 16.89
CA THR A 302 0.82 -12.48 16.36
C THR A 302 1.32 -13.59 17.30
N ALA A 303 0.46 -14.58 17.57
CA ALA A 303 0.78 -15.78 18.33
C ALA A 303 0.34 -17.02 17.56
N ALA A 304 1.10 -18.11 17.64
CA ALA A 304 0.76 -19.39 17.01
C ALA A 304 -0.53 -20.05 17.57
N GLY A 305 -1.03 -19.58 18.72
CA GLY A 305 -2.23 -20.09 19.38
C GLY A 305 -3.41 -19.10 19.39
N SER A 306 -4.17 -19.10 20.49
CA SER A 306 -5.26 -18.16 20.77
C SER A 306 -4.80 -16.84 21.41
N GLY A 307 -3.49 -16.67 21.64
CA GLY A 307 -2.91 -15.47 22.25
C GLY A 307 -3.29 -14.19 21.52
N GLY A 308 -3.81 -13.22 22.25
CA GLY A 308 -4.23 -11.91 21.72
C GLY A 308 -5.63 -11.88 21.08
N ARG A 309 -6.15 -13.01 20.57
CA ARG A 309 -7.44 -13.07 19.86
C ARG A 309 -8.59 -12.50 20.69
N GLY A 310 -9.42 -11.69 20.06
CA GLY A 310 -10.51 -10.95 20.67
C GLY A 310 -10.10 -9.63 21.33
N VAL A 311 -8.81 -9.28 21.43
CA VAL A 311 -8.36 -8.05 22.10
C VAL A 311 -8.21 -6.91 21.10
N ILE A 312 -8.98 -5.85 21.31
CA ILE A 312 -8.92 -4.61 20.56
C ILE A 312 -8.49 -3.46 21.46
N GLY A 313 -7.81 -2.47 20.87
CA GLY A 313 -7.41 -1.26 21.56
C GLY A 313 -7.66 0.01 20.74
N VAL A 314 -7.66 1.14 21.43
CA VAL A 314 -7.78 2.50 20.89
C VAL A 314 -6.79 3.39 21.61
N LEU A 315 -6.05 4.22 20.87
CA LEU A 315 -5.18 5.26 21.43
C LEU A 315 -5.03 6.43 20.46
N GLU A 316 -4.76 7.62 20.99
CA GLU A 316 -4.30 8.79 20.23
C GLU A 316 -2.81 9.03 20.54
N ALA A 317 -1.95 9.03 19.52
CA ALA A 317 -0.50 9.00 19.64
C ALA A 317 0.13 10.25 19.00
N ASN A 318 -0.09 11.42 19.59
CA ASN A 318 0.28 12.73 19.04
C ASN A 318 1.78 13.09 19.13
N PHE A 319 2.64 12.09 19.40
CA PHE A 319 4.10 12.21 19.48
C PHE A 319 4.86 11.37 18.42
N ILE A 320 4.13 10.79 17.46
CA ILE A 320 4.67 10.13 16.27
C ILE A 320 3.97 10.71 15.04
N GLU A 321 4.75 11.12 14.03
CA GLU A 321 4.19 11.71 12.81
C GLU A 321 3.76 10.63 11.80
N PRO A 322 2.60 10.80 11.13
CA PRO A 322 2.16 9.92 10.05
C PRO A 322 3.09 9.97 8.83
N ALA A 323 3.17 8.85 8.10
CA ALA A 323 3.76 8.81 6.77
C ALA A 323 2.95 9.68 5.78
N HIS A 324 3.55 9.95 4.61
CA HIS A 324 2.98 10.86 3.59
C HIS A 324 1.54 10.49 3.14
N ASP A 325 1.23 9.19 3.06
CA ASP A 325 -0.09 8.64 2.70
C ASP A 325 -1.11 8.61 3.88
N LYS A 326 -0.60 8.76 5.11
CA LYS A 326 -1.32 8.70 6.38
C LYS A 326 -2.02 7.35 6.64
N GLN A 327 -1.51 6.26 6.08
CA GLN A 327 -1.93 4.88 6.41
C GLN A 327 -0.93 4.18 7.36
N ASP A 328 0.29 4.72 7.49
CA ASP A 328 1.27 4.32 8.50
C ASP A 328 1.92 5.55 9.19
N PHE A 329 2.87 5.31 10.08
CA PHE A 329 3.72 6.30 10.74
C PHE A 329 5.16 6.24 10.20
N GLU A 330 5.92 7.32 10.40
CA GLU A 330 7.35 7.32 10.09
C GLU A 330 8.10 6.29 10.94
N ARG A 331 8.99 5.50 10.31
CA ARG A 331 9.77 4.42 10.94
C ARG A 331 10.83 4.97 11.89
N THR A 332 10.39 5.33 13.10
CA THR A 332 11.18 5.98 14.14
C THR A 332 11.42 5.07 15.35
N THR A 333 12.44 5.38 16.14
CA THR A 333 12.69 4.69 17.43
C THR A 333 11.55 4.92 18.45
N LEU A 334 10.78 6.00 18.31
CA LEU A 334 9.57 6.24 19.10
C LEU A 334 8.43 5.30 18.71
N LEU A 335 8.21 5.07 17.40
CA LEU A 335 7.23 4.09 16.91
C LEU A 335 7.56 2.68 17.41
N ALA A 336 8.82 2.24 17.28
CA ALA A 336 9.26 0.92 17.74
C ALA A 336 9.10 0.74 19.28
N ARG A 337 9.34 1.80 20.07
CA ARG A 337 9.08 1.81 21.53
C ARG A 337 7.59 1.74 21.87
N LEU A 338 6.74 2.40 21.08
CA LEU A 338 5.28 2.29 21.22
C LEU A 338 4.82 0.87 20.89
N GLU A 339 5.26 0.29 19.77
CA GLU A 339 4.92 -1.07 19.36
C GLU A 339 5.30 -2.11 20.42
N ALA A 340 6.56 -2.12 20.86
CA ALA A 340 7.03 -3.00 21.93
C ALA A 340 6.22 -2.83 23.23
N ARG A 341 5.78 -1.60 23.54
CA ARG A 341 4.91 -1.34 24.69
C ARG A 341 3.49 -1.86 24.49
N LEU A 342 2.89 -1.70 23.31
CA LEU A 342 1.56 -2.21 22.98
C LEU A 342 1.53 -3.75 23.00
N ILE A 343 2.58 -4.40 22.48
CA ILE A 343 2.78 -5.86 22.59
C ILE A 343 2.74 -6.31 24.06
N GLN A 344 3.51 -5.63 24.93
CA GLN A 344 3.52 -5.96 26.36
C GLN A 344 2.16 -5.71 27.02
N MET A 345 1.52 -4.57 26.75
CA MET A 345 0.16 -4.28 27.25
C MET A 345 -0.86 -5.35 26.83
N GLN A 346 -0.83 -5.80 25.57
CA GLN A 346 -1.76 -6.80 25.05
C GLN A 346 -1.49 -8.19 25.66
N LYS A 347 -0.22 -8.59 25.79
CA LYS A 347 0.19 -9.85 26.44
C LYS A 347 -0.24 -9.90 27.90
N ASP A 348 -0.02 -8.83 28.67
CA ASP A 348 -0.42 -8.74 30.08
C ASP A 348 -1.95 -8.72 30.23
N TYR A 349 -2.65 -7.91 29.42
CA TYR A 349 -4.11 -7.80 29.45
C TYR A 349 -4.80 -9.11 29.09
N TRP A 350 -4.37 -9.76 27.99
CA TRP A 350 -4.91 -11.05 27.55
C TRP A 350 -4.65 -12.12 28.61
N SER A 351 -3.40 -12.27 29.07
CA SER A 351 -3.05 -13.28 30.08
C SER A 351 -3.84 -13.13 31.38
N GLY A 352 -4.15 -11.89 31.78
CA GLY A 352 -4.94 -11.60 32.98
C GLY A 352 -6.46 -11.83 32.84
N ASN A 353 -7.01 -11.86 31.62
CA ASN A 353 -8.47 -11.87 31.39
C ASN A 353 -8.99 -12.98 30.46
N ALA A 354 -8.13 -13.68 29.72
CA ALA A 354 -8.54 -14.67 28.70
C ALA A 354 -9.45 -15.79 29.26
N HIS A 355 -9.18 -16.23 30.49
CA HIS A 355 -10.00 -17.22 31.22
C HIS A 355 -11.46 -16.76 31.45
N ARG A 356 -11.72 -15.44 31.45
CA ARG A 356 -13.05 -14.84 31.64
C ARG A 356 -13.87 -14.83 30.34
N ILE A 357 -13.23 -15.11 29.21
CA ILE A 357 -13.82 -15.12 27.86
C ILE A 357 -14.15 -16.55 27.39
N GLY A 358 -13.43 -17.56 27.91
CA GLY A 358 -13.55 -18.96 27.50
C GLY A 358 -12.23 -19.59 27.03
N TYR A 359 -11.16 -18.80 26.88
CA TYR A 359 -9.85 -19.30 26.49
C TYR A 359 -9.14 -20.02 27.65
N VAL A 360 -8.63 -21.23 27.38
CA VAL A 360 -7.74 -21.96 28.29
C VAL A 360 -6.40 -21.22 28.36
N GLY A 361 -6.05 -20.69 29.54
CA GLY A 361 -4.79 -20.00 29.75
C GLY A 361 -3.60 -20.96 29.83
N ALA A 362 -2.46 -20.60 29.23
CA ALA A 362 -1.22 -21.39 29.22
C ALA A 362 -0.51 -21.54 30.59
N ARG A 363 -1.23 -21.37 31.71
CA ARG A 363 -0.73 -21.46 33.08
C ARG A 363 -1.52 -22.51 33.88
N SER A 364 -1.52 -23.76 33.41
CA SER A 364 -2.06 -24.90 34.16
C SER A 364 -1.22 -26.17 34.05
N PHE A 365 0.11 -26.03 33.94
CA PHE A 365 1.08 -27.09 34.21
C PHE A 365 2.11 -26.59 35.24
N ARG A 366 1.67 -26.50 36.50
CA ARG A 366 2.54 -26.58 37.68
C ARG A 366 1.93 -27.62 38.62
N SER A 367 2.65 -28.71 38.84
CA SER A 367 2.28 -29.74 39.81
C SER A 367 2.20 -29.12 41.21
N PRO A 368 1.19 -29.46 42.03
CA PRO A 368 1.09 -28.95 43.39
C PRO A 368 2.05 -29.71 44.33
N GLU A 369 3.28 -29.20 44.49
CA GLU A 369 4.12 -29.60 45.62
C GLU A 369 3.54 -29.04 46.93
N THR A 370 3.52 -29.87 47.98
CA THR A 370 2.76 -29.61 49.21
C THR A 370 3.50 -28.70 50.18
N GLY A 371 3.08 -27.42 50.25
CA GLY A 371 3.43 -26.52 51.35
C GLY A 371 2.47 -26.69 52.55
N ARG A 372 3.01 -26.80 53.77
CA ARG A 372 2.24 -26.84 55.02
C ARG A 372 2.15 -25.46 55.66
N GLU A 373 1.02 -25.12 56.26
CA GLU A 373 0.96 -24.25 57.45
C GLU A 373 -0.27 -24.58 58.32
N ASN A 374 -0.37 -24.01 59.53
CA ASN A 374 -1.02 -24.66 60.68
C ASN A 374 -2.24 -23.93 61.27
N SER A 375 -3.07 -24.72 61.99
CA SER A 375 -3.95 -24.31 63.12
C SER A 375 -5.27 -23.57 62.81
N PRO A 376 -6.27 -23.61 63.73
CA PRO A 376 -6.70 -24.78 64.52
C PRO A 376 -8.25 -24.91 64.69
N GLU A 377 -8.67 -26.01 65.34
CA GLU A 377 -9.96 -26.25 66.04
C GLU A 377 -11.31 -26.26 65.27
N GLY A 378 -12.14 -27.28 65.55
CA GLY A 378 -13.43 -27.51 64.88
C GLY A 378 -13.97 -28.95 65.03
N SER A 379 -14.29 -29.37 66.26
CA SER A 379 -14.77 -30.72 66.63
C SER A 379 -16.30 -30.89 66.40
N PRO A 380 -16.90 -32.09 66.57
CA PRO A 380 -16.54 -33.43 66.04
C PRO A 380 -17.76 -34.18 65.44
N GLY A 381 -17.58 -35.36 64.80
CA GLY A 381 -18.74 -36.22 64.47
C GLY A 381 -18.48 -37.58 63.79
N ALA A 382 -19.14 -38.62 64.30
CA ALA A 382 -19.47 -39.92 63.67
C ALA A 382 -18.36 -40.85 63.11
N GLN A 383 -18.03 -41.85 63.93
CA GLN A 383 -17.50 -43.20 63.62
C GLN A 383 -18.43 -44.07 62.72
N PRO A 384 -18.12 -45.37 62.43
CA PRO A 384 -16.84 -46.00 62.01
C PRO A 384 -17.02 -47.04 60.86
N SER A 385 -15.92 -47.67 60.41
CA SER A 385 -15.91 -49.08 59.96
C SER A 385 -14.50 -49.70 60.03
N PRO A 386 -14.33 -51.05 60.12
CA PRO A 386 -13.17 -51.64 60.80
C PRO A 386 -12.29 -52.60 59.97
N GLY A 387 -11.08 -52.87 60.47
CA GLY A 387 -10.18 -53.93 60.01
C GLY A 387 -9.10 -53.46 59.01
N HIS A 388 -7.86 -53.96 59.01
CA HIS A 388 -7.26 -55.01 59.85
C HIS A 388 -5.90 -54.59 60.44
N SER A 389 -5.55 -55.18 61.58
CA SER A 389 -4.27 -55.02 62.26
C SER A 389 -3.27 -56.14 61.89
N GLY A 390 -1.98 -55.78 61.82
CA GLY A 390 -0.84 -56.69 61.64
C GLY A 390 0.38 -55.89 61.19
N LYS A 391 1.40 -55.61 62.02
CA LYS A 391 2.37 -56.51 62.68
C LYS A 391 3.25 -57.28 61.69
N ASP A 392 4.57 -57.35 61.85
CA ASP A 392 5.44 -56.62 62.78
C ASP A 392 6.90 -56.53 62.25
N TYR A 393 7.63 -55.60 62.88
CA TYR A 393 9.09 -55.51 63.05
C TYR A 393 9.86 -56.83 63.32
N PRO A 394 11.22 -56.86 63.45
CA PRO A 394 12.27 -55.84 63.16
C PRO A 394 13.63 -56.37 62.58
N LYS A 395 14.60 -55.43 62.40
CA LYS A 395 16.05 -55.61 62.69
C LYS A 395 16.86 -56.52 61.71
N GLN A 396 18.21 -56.53 61.70
CA GLN A 396 19.22 -55.95 62.60
C GLN A 396 20.56 -55.68 61.85
N ARG A 397 21.41 -54.74 62.37
CA ARG A 397 22.91 -54.73 62.26
C ARG A 397 23.50 -54.67 60.82
N ASN A 398 24.73 -54.25 60.50
CA ASN A 398 25.93 -53.63 61.08
C ASN A 398 26.93 -53.52 59.89
N ALA A 399 28.09 -52.86 59.93
CA ALA A 399 28.64 -51.80 60.77
C ALA A 399 29.93 -51.27 60.11
N GLY A 400 30.39 -50.09 60.55
CA GLY A 400 31.74 -49.57 60.29
C GLY A 400 31.75 -48.46 59.24
N LYS A 401 32.26 -47.24 59.48
CA LYS A 401 33.50 -46.76 60.15
C LYS A 401 34.77 -47.00 59.31
N SER A 402 35.68 -46.02 59.14
CA SER A 402 35.69 -44.60 59.56
C SER A 402 37.00 -43.87 59.17
N TYR A 403 37.00 -42.52 59.24
CA TYR A 403 38.18 -41.62 59.34
C TYR A 403 39.02 -41.47 58.03
N SER A 404 39.34 -40.27 57.50
CA SER A 404 40.09 -39.08 58.00
C SER A 404 41.62 -39.31 58.04
N ALA A 405 42.52 -38.34 57.77
CA ALA A 405 42.35 -36.88 57.64
C ALA A 405 43.42 -36.24 56.70
N SER A 406 43.55 -34.92 56.71
CA SER A 406 44.45 -34.10 55.86
C SER A 406 45.88 -33.93 56.41
N SER A 407 46.81 -33.36 55.61
CA SER A 407 47.39 -32.01 55.90
C SER A 407 48.68 -31.63 55.10
N LYS A 408 48.91 -30.30 54.97
CA LYS A 408 50.21 -29.58 54.72
C LYS A 408 50.83 -29.69 53.30
N LYS A 409 51.66 -28.75 52.76
CA LYS A 409 52.41 -27.51 53.18
C LYS A 409 52.67 -26.66 51.88
N SER A 410 53.11 -25.39 51.80
CA SER A 410 52.94 -24.15 52.61
C SER A 410 53.66 -22.89 52.00
N GLY A 411 52.95 -21.77 51.75
CA GLY A 411 53.51 -20.40 51.51
C GLY A 411 54.04 -20.07 50.10
N LYS A 412 54.47 -18.83 49.76
CA LYS A 412 54.13 -17.46 50.24
C LYS A 412 54.78 -16.35 49.34
N THR A 413 53.98 -15.46 48.74
CA THR A 413 54.25 -14.03 48.33
C THR A 413 55.34 -13.59 47.29
N SER A 414 54.93 -12.57 46.49
CA SER A 414 55.65 -11.38 45.91
C SER A 414 56.68 -11.45 44.74
N THR A 415 56.25 -10.93 43.55
CA THR A 415 56.80 -9.82 42.67
C THR A 415 58.31 -9.60 42.45
N PRO A 416 58.82 -9.01 41.31
CA PRO A 416 58.20 -7.97 40.44
C PRO A 416 58.50 -8.00 38.88
N PHE A 417 58.00 -6.95 38.17
CA PHE A 417 58.40 -6.24 36.90
C PHE A 417 59.69 -6.65 36.09
N SER A 418 59.91 -6.32 34.79
CA SER A 418 59.29 -5.35 33.83
C SER A 418 59.53 -5.68 32.32
N CYS A 419 59.15 -4.74 31.43
CA CYS A 419 59.35 -4.57 29.97
C CYS A 419 60.77 -4.91 29.38
N GLN A 420 61.06 -4.94 28.06
CA GLN A 420 60.66 -4.03 26.95
C GLN A 420 61.01 -4.58 25.53
N GLN A 421 60.56 -3.87 24.47
CA GLN A 421 61.05 -3.71 23.05
C GLN A 421 62.25 -4.55 22.50
N ALA A 422 62.46 -4.80 21.18
CA ALA A 422 61.73 -4.71 19.89
C ALA A 422 62.68 -5.32 18.78
N GLU A 423 62.62 -5.19 17.43
CA GLU A 423 61.74 -4.57 16.40
C GLU A 423 62.09 -5.14 14.98
N LYS A 424 61.22 -4.97 13.96
CA LYS A 424 61.51 -5.01 12.47
C LYS A 424 62.06 -6.33 11.84
N SER A 425 61.86 -6.68 10.55
CA SER A 425 60.90 -6.27 9.50
C SER A 425 60.98 -7.24 8.27
N ALA A 426 60.12 -7.05 7.26
CA ALA A 426 60.25 -7.41 5.84
C ALA A 426 59.88 -8.83 5.31
N ARG A 427 58.70 -8.85 4.65
CA ARG A 427 58.50 -9.23 3.22
C ARG A 427 58.51 -10.71 2.80
N THR A 428 57.32 -11.23 2.45
CA THR A 428 56.85 -11.50 1.06
C THR A 428 55.32 -11.73 1.05
N LYS A 429 54.66 -11.65 -0.13
CA LYS A 429 53.18 -11.58 -0.28
C LYS A 429 52.53 -12.88 -0.81
N ARG A 430 51.20 -12.95 -0.61
CA ARG A 430 50.15 -13.67 -1.38
C ARG A 430 49.75 -15.12 -0.97
N SER A 431 48.59 -15.17 -0.29
CA SER A 431 47.37 -15.95 -0.62
C SER A 431 47.41 -17.48 -0.71
N ALA A 432 46.86 -18.12 0.33
CA ALA A 432 45.93 -19.25 0.26
C ALA A 432 44.90 -19.10 1.41
N GLY A 433 43.76 -19.80 1.36
CA GLY A 433 42.68 -19.68 2.35
C GLY A 433 42.48 -20.91 3.25
N SER A 434 41.42 -20.87 4.08
CA SER A 434 40.83 -22.00 4.80
C SER A 434 39.31 -21.78 4.78
N ILE A 435 38.51 -22.63 4.14
CA ILE A 435 38.02 -23.93 4.64
C ILE A 435 37.31 -23.78 5.99
N LEU A 436 35.97 -23.94 5.93
CA LEU A 436 35.00 -24.14 7.02
C LEU A 436 34.52 -25.60 6.98
N HIS A 437 34.01 -26.13 8.11
CA HIS A 437 32.62 -26.64 8.18
C HIS A 437 32.19 -27.10 9.58
N GLY A 438 30.88 -27.00 9.86
CA GLY A 438 30.18 -27.53 11.04
C GLY A 438 29.90 -26.44 12.11
N LEU A 439 28.69 -26.29 12.67
CA LEU A 439 27.40 -27.00 12.51
C LEU A 439 26.22 -25.97 12.63
N PRO A 440 24.93 -26.34 12.40
CA PRO A 440 23.91 -25.40 11.90
C PRO A 440 22.81 -24.93 12.90
N ASP A 441 21.93 -24.07 12.37
CA ASP A 441 20.52 -23.79 12.71
C ASP A 441 20.12 -23.23 14.09
N THR A 442 19.48 -22.04 14.06
CA THR A 442 18.01 -21.92 14.27
C THR A 442 17.42 -20.69 13.56
N SER A 443 16.46 -20.94 12.67
CA SER A 443 15.35 -20.08 12.18
C SER A 443 15.10 -18.68 12.80
N ASP A 444 14.81 -17.70 11.94
CA ASP A 444 14.00 -16.52 12.24
C ASP A 444 13.04 -16.27 11.06
N ASP A 445 11.73 -16.31 11.28
CA ASP A 445 10.69 -16.26 10.23
C ASP A 445 10.02 -14.89 10.17
N SER A 446 9.82 -14.36 8.96
CA SER A 446 8.96 -13.19 8.71
C SER A 446 8.48 -13.17 7.26
N ASP A 447 7.29 -13.72 7.03
CA ASP A 447 6.72 -13.84 5.68
C ASP A 447 6.44 -12.48 5.03
N SER A 448 6.99 -12.29 3.83
CA SER A 448 6.50 -11.31 2.86
C SER A 448 6.32 -12.01 1.50
N GLU A 449 5.12 -12.56 1.26
CA GLU A 449 4.79 -13.14 -0.04
C GLU A 449 4.75 -12.02 -1.08
N PHE A 450 5.76 -11.99 -1.96
CA PHE A 450 5.75 -11.17 -3.17
C PHE A 450 5.91 -12.07 -4.38
N VAL A 451 5.13 -11.80 -5.42
CA VAL A 451 5.10 -12.60 -6.65
C VAL A 451 6.39 -12.38 -7.43
N ASN A 452 7.16 -13.46 -7.67
CA ASN A 452 8.39 -13.40 -8.45
C ASN A 452 8.11 -13.49 -9.96
N THR A 453 8.64 -12.53 -10.72
CA THR A 453 8.80 -12.62 -12.17
C THR A 453 10.05 -13.46 -12.53
N PRO A 454 9.98 -14.33 -13.55
CA PRO A 454 11.17 -15.04 -14.05
C PRO A 454 11.86 -14.26 -15.17
N SER A 455 13.20 -14.24 -15.16
CA SER A 455 14.03 -13.77 -16.29
C SER A 455 14.85 -14.92 -16.88
N LEU A 456 15.33 -14.75 -18.12
CA LEU A 456 15.81 -15.85 -18.96
C LEU A 456 17.23 -16.33 -18.61
N SER A 457 17.44 -17.64 -18.62
CA SER A 457 18.63 -18.22 -19.26
C SER A 457 18.30 -19.60 -19.86
N SER A 458 18.91 -19.93 -21.00
CA SER A 458 18.44 -21.02 -21.87
C SER A 458 19.21 -22.33 -21.69
N LYS A 459 18.48 -23.47 -21.62
CA LYS A 459 18.80 -24.69 -22.40
C LYS A 459 17.70 -25.76 -22.37
N SER A 460 17.29 -26.15 -23.58
CA SER A 460 16.75 -27.47 -24.01
C SER A 460 16.43 -28.55 -22.96
N HIS A 461 15.20 -29.08 -23.00
CA HIS A 461 14.92 -30.34 -23.74
C HIS A 461 13.41 -30.50 -24.04
N ILE A 462 13.08 -31.27 -25.08
CA ILE A 462 11.70 -31.46 -25.60
C ILE A 462 11.17 -32.85 -25.21
N LEU A 463 9.91 -32.94 -24.79
CA LEU A 463 9.07 -34.13 -24.95
C LEU A 463 7.66 -33.74 -25.41
N ASN A 464 7.04 -34.58 -26.26
CA ASN A 464 5.81 -34.28 -27.01
C ASN A 464 4.64 -35.19 -26.60
N ALA A 465 3.45 -34.60 -26.42
CA ALA A 465 2.12 -35.21 -26.59
C ALA A 465 1.05 -34.09 -26.48
N HIS A 466 -0.06 -34.05 -27.22
CA HIS A 466 -0.50 -34.83 -28.39
C HIS A 466 -1.47 -33.95 -29.21
N ARG A 467 -1.28 -33.76 -30.52
CA ARG A 467 -2.22 -33.03 -31.40
C ARG A 467 -2.53 -33.89 -32.64
N LYS A 468 -3.80 -33.95 -33.06
CA LYS A 468 -4.20 -34.71 -34.26
C LYS A 468 -4.08 -33.88 -35.54
N TYR A 469 -3.85 -34.59 -36.65
CA TYR A 469 -3.52 -34.08 -37.97
C TYR A 469 -4.74 -33.86 -38.87
N PHE A 470 -4.59 -32.99 -39.87
CA PHE A 470 -4.63 -33.30 -41.32
C PHE A 470 -3.74 -32.23 -41.99
N GLN A 471 -2.48 -32.48 -42.38
CA GLN A 471 -1.93 -33.44 -43.36
C GLN A 471 -2.25 -33.07 -44.82
N ASN A 472 -1.27 -32.45 -45.49
CA ASN A 472 -0.76 -32.96 -46.76
C ASN A 472 0.69 -32.51 -46.99
N GLU A 473 1.42 -33.26 -47.82
CA GLU A 473 2.88 -33.19 -47.97
C GLU A 473 3.30 -32.25 -49.13
N ASN A 474 4.33 -31.40 -49.06
CA ASN A 474 5.74 -31.53 -48.63
C ASN A 474 6.65 -32.12 -49.73
N THR A 475 7.29 -31.24 -50.51
CA THR A 475 8.56 -31.51 -51.21
C THR A 475 9.45 -30.26 -51.13
N SER A 476 10.74 -30.44 -50.83
CA SER A 476 11.72 -29.37 -50.66
C SER A 476 12.83 -29.44 -51.72
N LEU A 477 13.56 -28.33 -51.96
CA LEU A 477 15.03 -28.27 -51.81
C LEU A 477 15.68 -26.92 -52.22
N ALA A 478 16.70 -26.56 -51.44
CA ALA A 478 17.95 -25.83 -51.75
C ALA A 478 17.98 -24.65 -52.77
N THR A 479 18.41 -23.49 -52.25
CA THR A 479 19.02 -22.39 -53.00
C THR A 479 20.41 -22.76 -53.55
N PRO A 480 20.80 -22.23 -54.72
CA PRO A 480 22.10 -21.57 -54.85
C PRO A 480 22.02 -20.19 -55.54
N ALA A 481 23.14 -19.48 -55.67
CA ALA A 481 23.19 -18.04 -55.93
C ALA A 481 23.74 -17.61 -57.30
N SER A 482 23.51 -16.34 -57.62
CA SER A 482 24.37 -15.46 -58.44
C SER A 482 24.54 -15.73 -59.95
N ASN A 483 23.90 -14.84 -60.74
CA ASN A 483 24.37 -14.24 -62.00
C ASN A 483 24.63 -15.12 -63.23
N GLY A 484 23.86 -14.86 -64.30
CA GLY A 484 24.11 -15.35 -65.66
C GLY A 484 23.14 -14.75 -66.67
N THR A 485 23.53 -13.65 -67.33
CA THR A 485 22.71 -12.97 -68.36
C THR A 485 22.86 -13.60 -69.74
N THR A 486 21.76 -13.93 -70.42
CA THR A 486 21.38 -13.42 -71.77
C THR A 486 20.03 -13.97 -72.23
N GLU A 487 19.43 -13.29 -73.21
CA GLU A 487 18.19 -13.68 -73.90
C GLU A 487 18.47 -14.69 -75.03
N LYS A 488 17.52 -15.60 -75.34
CA LYS A 488 16.83 -15.63 -76.66
C LYS A 488 15.79 -16.76 -76.82
N GLU A 489 14.79 -16.44 -77.65
CA GLU A 489 14.04 -17.27 -78.62
C GLU A 489 13.58 -18.70 -78.25
N ARG A 490 12.29 -18.98 -78.54
CA ARG A 490 11.66 -20.29 -78.32
C ARG A 490 10.77 -20.67 -79.50
N SER A 491 11.13 -21.73 -80.23
CA SER A 491 10.46 -22.14 -81.48
C SER A 491 10.01 -23.62 -81.49
N ILE A 492 8.70 -23.80 -81.37
CA ILE A 492 7.82 -24.78 -82.05
C ILE A 492 8.36 -26.19 -82.40
N THR A 493 7.65 -27.24 -81.95
CA THR A 493 7.44 -28.46 -82.77
C THR A 493 6.11 -29.16 -82.42
N LYS A 494 5.62 -30.05 -83.31
CA LYS A 494 4.28 -30.69 -83.27
C LYS A 494 4.35 -32.22 -83.43
N SER A 495 3.40 -32.93 -82.82
CA SER A 495 2.76 -34.19 -83.27
C SER A 495 1.40 -34.32 -82.54
N GLN A 496 0.24 -34.61 -83.14
CA GLN A 496 -0.22 -35.71 -84.03
C GLN A 496 -0.41 -37.06 -83.32
N LEU A 497 -1.47 -37.86 -83.56
CA LEU A 497 -2.83 -37.65 -84.15
C LEU A 497 -3.66 -38.94 -83.91
N ALA A 498 -4.98 -38.88 -83.66
CA ALA A 498 -5.90 -40.03 -83.82
C ALA A 498 -7.35 -39.58 -84.12
N GLU A 499 -8.07 -40.30 -84.99
CA GLU A 499 -9.52 -40.14 -85.24
C GLU A 499 -10.35 -41.09 -84.34
N PRO A 500 -11.71 -41.00 -84.37
CA PRO A 500 -12.45 -41.89 -85.27
C PRO A 500 -13.60 -41.19 -86.04
N ASN A 501 -14.25 -41.94 -86.95
CA ASN A 501 -15.07 -41.40 -88.03
C ASN A 501 -16.53 -41.91 -88.03
N ALA A 502 -17.48 -41.01 -88.35
CA ALA A 502 -18.88 -41.18 -88.77
C ALA A 502 -19.83 -42.24 -88.13
N ARG A 503 -20.98 -41.77 -87.64
CA ARG A 503 -22.32 -42.26 -88.05
C ARG A 503 -23.44 -41.25 -87.77
N SER A 504 -24.59 -41.44 -88.42
CA SER A 504 -25.69 -40.47 -88.56
C SER A 504 -26.82 -40.64 -87.55
N ASN A 505 -27.51 -39.53 -87.22
CA ASN A 505 -28.91 -39.32 -87.63
C ASN A 505 -29.38 -37.88 -87.36
N VAL A 506 -30.63 -37.59 -87.72
CA VAL A 506 -31.21 -36.25 -87.94
C VAL A 506 -32.26 -35.92 -86.86
N ASP A 507 -32.54 -34.62 -86.72
CA ASP A 507 -33.50 -33.96 -85.82
C ASP A 507 -33.21 -34.03 -84.29
N GLY A 508 -33.33 -32.94 -83.52
CA GLY A 508 -33.49 -31.54 -83.95
C GLY A 508 -34.26 -30.68 -82.94
N HIS A 509 -33.62 -29.63 -82.41
CA HIS A 509 -34.18 -28.32 -82.03
C HIS A 509 -33.01 -27.37 -81.70
N SER A 510 -33.12 -26.09 -82.06
CA SER A 510 -32.18 -25.03 -81.65
C SER A 510 -32.33 -24.76 -80.13
N ILE A 511 -31.28 -24.48 -79.36
CA ILE A 511 -30.29 -23.39 -79.50
C ILE A 511 -30.99 -22.02 -79.54
N ASP A 512 -31.58 -21.63 -78.41
CA ASP A 512 -31.48 -20.26 -77.89
C ASP A 512 -31.59 -20.31 -76.34
N ASP A 513 -31.23 -19.21 -75.64
CA ASP A 513 -31.22 -18.93 -74.17
C ASP A 513 -29.90 -19.02 -73.36
N HIS A 514 -28.80 -19.57 -73.86
CA HIS A 514 -27.54 -19.57 -73.09
C HIS A 514 -26.73 -18.25 -73.18
N GLU A 515 -26.89 -17.47 -74.24
CA GLU A 515 -26.15 -16.20 -74.43
C GLU A 515 -26.42 -15.15 -73.33
N PRO A 516 -27.66 -14.87 -72.86
CA PRO A 516 -27.88 -13.93 -71.76
C PRO A 516 -27.24 -14.40 -70.44
N VAL A 517 -27.25 -15.71 -70.15
CA VAL A 517 -26.61 -16.28 -68.95
C VAL A 517 -25.08 -16.18 -69.04
N ILE A 518 -24.50 -16.47 -70.20
CA ILE A 518 -23.07 -16.32 -70.46
C ILE A 518 -22.64 -14.85 -70.34
N LYS A 519 -23.47 -13.90 -70.82
CA LYS A 519 -23.23 -12.47 -70.65
C LYS A 519 -23.29 -12.07 -69.17
N GLN A 520 -24.34 -12.43 -68.44
CA GLN A 520 -24.47 -12.14 -67.01
C GLN A 520 -23.26 -12.68 -66.23
N LEU A 521 -22.83 -13.92 -66.47
CA LEU A 521 -21.65 -14.50 -65.82
C LEU A 521 -20.34 -13.79 -66.18
N ARG A 522 -20.21 -13.18 -67.37
CA ARG A 522 -19.06 -12.34 -67.73
C ARG A 522 -19.09 -11.01 -66.98
N ASP A 523 -20.25 -10.37 -66.91
CA ASP A 523 -20.45 -9.09 -66.23
C ASP A 523 -20.25 -9.24 -64.70
N GLU A 524 -20.74 -10.33 -64.10
CA GLU A 524 -20.47 -10.72 -62.70
C GLU A 524 -18.98 -11.02 -62.47
N ASN A 525 -18.31 -11.74 -63.37
CA ASN A 525 -16.86 -11.99 -63.26
C ASN A 525 -16.02 -10.70 -63.40
N ALA A 526 -16.49 -9.71 -64.16
CA ALA A 526 -15.83 -8.41 -64.23
C ALA A 526 -15.97 -7.65 -62.89
N SER A 527 -17.19 -7.56 -62.34
CA SER A 527 -17.44 -6.93 -61.04
C SER A 527 -16.72 -7.62 -59.88
N LEU A 528 -16.62 -8.95 -59.90
CA LEU A 528 -15.85 -9.71 -58.90
C LEU A 528 -14.34 -9.43 -58.97
N LYS A 529 -13.77 -9.24 -60.16
CA LYS A 529 -12.36 -8.86 -60.33
C LYS A 529 -12.07 -7.44 -59.85
N GLU A 530 -12.96 -6.49 -60.16
CA GLU A 530 -12.87 -5.11 -59.67
C GLU A 530 -12.93 -5.07 -58.13
N ARG A 531 -13.88 -5.80 -57.52
CA ARG A 531 -13.97 -5.96 -56.07
C ARG A 531 -12.73 -6.64 -55.46
N LEU A 532 -12.16 -7.64 -56.13
CA LEU A 532 -10.93 -8.30 -55.65
C LEU A 532 -9.76 -7.32 -55.61
N LEU A 533 -9.57 -6.54 -56.68
CA LEU A 533 -8.53 -5.52 -56.78
C LEU A 533 -8.62 -4.49 -55.64
N ILE A 534 -9.83 -4.00 -55.35
CA ILE A 534 -10.09 -3.04 -54.26
C ILE A 534 -9.73 -3.65 -52.89
N VAL A 535 -9.99 -4.94 -52.68
CA VAL A 535 -9.65 -5.65 -51.42
C VAL A 535 -8.14 -5.93 -51.32
N GLU A 536 -7.48 -6.31 -52.42
CA GLU A 536 -6.02 -6.45 -52.47
C GLU A 536 -5.30 -5.12 -52.22
N GLU A 537 -5.82 -4.01 -52.75
CA GLU A 537 -5.27 -2.68 -52.46
C GLU A 537 -5.52 -2.25 -51.00
N ALA A 538 -6.74 -2.39 -50.49
CA ALA A 538 -7.07 -2.03 -49.11
C ALA A 538 -6.25 -2.82 -48.07
N THR A 539 -6.12 -4.14 -48.26
CA THR A 539 -5.28 -4.98 -47.38
C THR A 539 -3.79 -4.68 -47.52
N SER A 540 -3.32 -4.28 -48.72
CA SER A 540 -1.94 -3.81 -48.90
C SER A 540 -1.69 -2.49 -48.16
N GLN A 541 -2.65 -1.56 -48.15
CA GLN A 541 -2.57 -0.31 -47.38
C GLN A 541 -2.61 -0.57 -45.86
N GLU A 542 -3.46 -1.48 -45.39
CA GLU A 542 -3.53 -1.90 -43.98
C GLU A 542 -2.21 -2.50 -43.48
N LEU A 543 -1.59 -3.39 -44.28
CA LEU A 543 -0.28 -3.97 -43.99
C LEU A 543 0.87 -2.94 -43.98
N VAL A 544 0.74 -1.78 -44.63
CA VAL A 544 1.70 -0.67 -44.53
C VAL A 544 1.47 0.11 -43.23
N MET A 545 0.22 0.50 -42.94
CA MET A 545 -0.12 1.22 -41.70
C MET A 545 0.28 0.42 -40.45
N GLU A 546 0.10 -0.90 -40.45
CA GLU A 546 0.49 -1.74 -39.31
C GLU A 546 2.00 -1.89 -39.17
N ARG A 547 2.77 -1.91 -40.27
CA ARG A 547 4.25 -1.87 -40.23
C ARG A 547 4.77 -0.55 -39.65
N ASP A 548 4.21 0.59 -40.07
CA ASP A 548 4.61 1.89 -39.55
C ASP A 548 4.25 2.05 -38.06
N LYS A 549 3.09 1.53 -37.65
CA LYS A 549 2.67 1.44 -36.25
C LYS A 549 3.63 0.57 -35.42
N VAL A 550 4.01 -0.62 -35.91
CA VAL A 550 5.01 -1.48 -35.25
C VAL A 550 6.37 -0.78 -35.15
N LYS A 551 6.82 -0.09 -36.20
CA LYS A 551 8.08 0.69 -36.18
C LYS A 551 8.04 1.78 -35.10
N SER A 552 6.98 2.57 -35.06
CA SER A 552 6.80 3.64 -34.06
C SER A 552 6.76 3.09 -32.61
N LEU A 553 6.14 1.93 -32.40
CA LEU A 553 6.13 1.25 -31.09
C LEU A 553 7.54 0.76 -30.70
N THR A 554 8.32 0.21 -31.64
CA THR A 554 9.71 -0.19 -31.38
C THR A 554 10.59 1.01 -31.01
N GLU A 555 10.53 2.11 -31.78
CA GLU A 555 11.27 3.35 -31.49
C GLU A 555 10.92 3.91 -30.09
N ARG A 556 9.64 3.83 -29.70
CA ARG A 556 9.18 4.26 -28.36
C ARG A 556 9.60 3.32 -27.23
N LEU A 557 9.73 2.01 -27.48
CA LEU A 557 10.26 1.06 -26.50
C LEU A 557 11.76 1.27 -26.27
N GLU A 558 12.53 1.56 -27.33
CA GLU A 558 13.95 1.90 -27.18
C GLU A 558 14.16 3.18 -26.36
N ASP A 559 13.36 4.22 -26.57
CA ASP A 559 13.46 5.46 -25.80
C ASP A 559 13.10 5.24 -24.31
N LEU A 560 12.01 4.52 -24.03
CA LEU A 560 11.63 4.17 -22.65
C LEU A 560 12.70 3.33 -21.93
N GLN A 561 13.37 2.41 -22.64
CA GLN A 561 14.50 1.66 -22.08
C GLN A 561 15.67 2.60 -21.72
N ARG A 562 16.01 3.57 -22.58
CA ARG A 562 17.08 4.55 -22.31
C ARG A 562 16.74 5.47 -21.13
N GLN A 563 15.48 5.85 -20.98
CA GLN A 563 15.00 6.61 -19.81
C GLN A 563 15.15 5.78 -18.52
N LEU A 564 14.75 4.51 -18.54
CA LEU A 564 14.88 3.59 -17.40
C LEU A 564 16.36 3.32 -17.03
N ASP A 565 17.22 3.11 -18.03
CA ASP A 565 18.68 2.96 -17.85
C ASP A 565 19.36 4.24 -17.34
N THR A 566 18.71 5.40 -17.44
CA THR A 566 19.20 6.68 -16.91
C THR A 566 18.72 6.86 -15.48
N ALA A 567 17.42 6.67 -15.21
CA ALA A 567 16.84 6.73 -13.88
C ALA A 567 17.51 5.75 -12.89
N ASN A 568 17.87 4.54 -13.34
CA ASN A 568 18.64 3.59 -12.52
C ASN A 568 20.00 4.14 -12.08
N LYS A 569 20.73 4.82 -12.97
CA LYS A 569 22.05 5.43 -12.65
C LYS A 569 21.92 6.62 -11.71
N GLU A 570 20.87 7.43 -11.87
CA GLU A 570 20.54 8.50 -10.93
C GLU A 570 20.18 7.95 -9.55
N GLN A 571 19.46 6.83 -9.49
CA GLN A 571 19.16 6.12 -8.24
C GLN A 571 20.43 5.54 -7.57
N GLU A 572 21.33 4.92 -8.33
CA GLU A 572 22.63 4.45 -7.82
C GLU A 572 23.47 5.61 -7.26
N ALA A 573 23.60 6.72 -8.00
CA ALA A 573 24.32 7.91 -7.54
C ALA A 573 23.71 8.52 -6.26
N LEU A 574 22.38 8.53 -6.13
CA LEU A 574 21.70 8.95 -4.90
C LEU A 574 21.97 8.01 -3.73
N ILE A 575 22.01 6.68 -3.95
CA ILE A 575 22.34 5.69 -2.93
C ILE A 575 23.77 5.90 -2.40
N ASP A 576 24.73 6.18 -3.27
CA ASP A 576 26.10 6.49 -2.87
C ASP A 576 26.17 7.77 -2.02
N ILE A 577 25.53 8.87 -2.47
CA ILE A 577 25.45 10.14 -1.73
C ILE A 577 24.81 9.94 -0.34
N PHE A 578 23.72 9.18 -0.23
CA PHE A 578 23.09 8.87 1.06
C PHE A 578 23.92 7.94 1.95
N SER A 579 24.87 7.19 1.39
CA SER A 579 25.77 6.30 2.12
C SER A 579 26.99 7.06 2.65
N GLU A 580 27.55 7.97 1.85
CA GLU A 580 28.59 8.91 2.28
C GLU A 580 28.06 9.85 3.38
N GLU A 581 26.89 10.47 3.17
CA GLU A 581 26.26 11.35 4.15
C GLU A 581 25.81 10.61 5.43
N ARG A 582 25.57 9.29 5.36
CA ARG A 582 25.38 8.47 6.56
C ARG A 582 26.69 8.30 7.32
N SER A 583 27.75 7.88 6.63
CA SER A 583 29.07 7.65 7.22
C SER A 583 29.59 8.93 7.90
N ARG A 584 29.46 10.09 7.25
CA ARG A 584 29.84 11.41 7.78
C ARG A 584 29.10 11.76 9.09
N ARG A 585 27.78 11.51 9.15
CA ARG A 585 26.98 11.76 10.36
C ARG A 585 27.29 10.78 11.48
N ASP A 586 27.59 9.53 11.16
CA ASP A 586 27.94 8.52 12.17
C ASP A 586 29.32 8.85 12.80
N GLU A 587 30.28 9.35 12.01
CA GLU A 587 31.55 9.92 12.51
C GLU A 587 31.33 11.19 13.37
N GLU A 588 30.47 12.12 12.95
CA GLU A 588 30.11 13.30 13.75
C GLU A 588 29.44 12.91 15.08
N GLU A 589 28.57 11.88 15.09
CA GLU A 589 27.94 11.39 16.33
C GLU A 589 28.96 10.75 17.28
N GLU A 590 29.91 9.93 16.79
CA GLU A 590 30.98 9.37 17.62
C GLU A 590 31.87 10.47 18.22
N ASN A 591 32.23 11.48 17.42
CA ASN A 591 33.00 12.64 17.85
C ASN A 591 32.28 13.44 18.97
N LEU A 592 30.97 13.65 18.83
CA LEU A 592 30.13 14.28 19.86
C LEU A 592 29.98 13.41 21.12
N ARG A 593 29.81 12.08 20.97
CA ARG A 593 29.77 11.13 22.09
C ARG A 593 31.07 11.12 22.89
N GLN A 594 32.23 11.18 22.22
CA GLN A 594 33.53 11.24 22.87
C GLN A 594 33.71 12.55 23.65
N LYS A 595 33.37 13.72 23.06
CA LYS A 595 33.38 15.01 23.75
C LYS A 595 32.45 15.05 24.97
N LEU A 596 31.25 14.45 24.87
CA LEU A 596 30.30 14.34 25.98
C LEU A 596 30.86 13.48 27.13
N LYS A 597 31.55 12.39 26.81
CA LYS A 597 32.24 11.51 27.76
C LYS A 597 33.40 12.22 28.46
N GLU A 598 34.21 12.98 27.72
CA GLU A 598 35.28 13.81 28.28
C GLU A 598 34.74 14.86 29.25
N ALA A 599 33.73 15.64 28.84
CA ALA A 599 33.08 16.62 29.70
C ALA A 599 32.46 15.98 30.97
N SER A 600 31.86 14.80 30.84
CA SER A 600 31.31 14.05 31.98
C SER A 600 32.40 13.62 32.97
N ASN A 601 33.57 13.20 32.48
CA ASN A 601 34.72 12.85 33.33
C ASN A 601 35.22 14.09 34.10
N THR A 602 35.39 15.24 33.43
CA THR A 602 35.80 16.49 34.08
C THR A 602 34.80 16.94 35.16
N ILE A 603 33.50 16.76 34.93
CA ILE A 603 32.46 17.04 35.94
C ILE A 603 32.60 16.11 37.16
N GLN A 604 32.88 14.83 36.97
CA GLN A 604 33.12 13.90 38.08
C GLN A 604 34.39 14.25 38.87
N GLU A 605 35.46 14.66 38.18
CA GLU A 605 36.73 15.07 38.80
C GLU A 605 36.54 16.33 39.67
N LEU A 606 35.88 17.36 39.16
CA LEU A 606 35.55 18.58 39.93
C LEU A 606 34.63 18.29 41.13
N LEU A 607 33.71 17.32 41.03
CA LEU A 607 32.89 16.88 42.16
C LEU A 607 33.71 16.14 43.23
N LEU A 608 34.70 15.33 42.83
CA LEU A 608 35.64 14.66 43.73
C LEU A 608 36.56 15.68 44.43
N GLU A 609 37.10 16.66 43.72
CA GLU A 609 37.87 17.76 44.31
C GLU A 609 37.05 18.54 45.34
N LYS A 610 35.82 18.94 45.00
CA LYS A 610 34.91 19.67 45.89
C LYS A 610 34.59 18.86 47.16
N SER A 611 34.41 17.55 47.04
CA SER A 611 34.22 16.63 48.17
C SER A 611 35.47 16.58 49.08
N ASN A 612 36.66 16.50 48.49
CA ASN A 612 37.92 16.48 49.22
C ASN A 612 38.27 17.85 49.87
N ALA A 613 37.90 18.96 49.25
CA ALA A 613 38.00 20.30 49.84
C ALA A 613 37.09 20.44 51.07
N GLY A 614 35.82 20.00 50.97
CA GLY A 614 34.88 19.98 52.09
C GLY A 614 35.39 19.18 53.29
N ARG A 615 36.06 18.04 53.06
CA ARG A 615 36.68 17.22 54.10
C ARG A 615 37.90 17.87 54.77
N LYS A 616 38.60 18.79 54.10
CA LYS A 616 39.67 19.59 54.71
C LYS A 616 39.12 20.74 55.56
N GLY A 617 37.99 21.33 55.16
CA GLY A 617 37.31 22.40 55.91
C GLY A 617 36.71 21.99 57.25
N GLN A 618 36.56 20.68 57.53
CA GLN A 618 36.10 20.15 58.82
C GLN A 618 37.23 19.73 59.77
N LYS A 619 38.47 20.19 59.53
CA LYS A 619 39.63 19.99 60.42
C LYS A 619 40.38 21.30 60.69
N VAL A 620 39.64 22.27 61.23
CA VAL A 620 40.13 23.47 61.93
C VAL A 620 39.30 23.63 63.19
#